data_AF-A0A3M3YBD9-F1
#
_entry.id   AF-A0A3M3YBD9-F1
#
_cell.length_a   1.000
_cell.length_b   1.000
_cell.length_c   1.000
_cell.angle_alpha   90.00
_cell.angle_beta   90.00
_cell.angle_gamma   90.00
#
_symmetry.space_group_name_H-M   'P 1'
#
loop_
_entity.id
_entity.type
_entity.pdbx_description
1 polymer ?
#
loop_
_entity_poly.entity_id
_entity_poly.type
_entity_poly.pdbx_seq_one_letter_code
_entity_poly.pdbx_strand_id
1 'polypeptide(L)'
;MSNDVTLEQQIIGLGLTAPRITPEQIDAMVEKLSFHTYVIPGTTTTVASAIDPQGFVVALGTAAAVSAANFNESIGRNHSITKAKAAARDELWKLEGYRLSKNLFEAARVGLISGLSAYHSEGLGDDAAFVADVAAGYCVANLRRGPIEIDARPVACESGPGCSAPRLHHLGAP
;
A
#
# COMPACT_ATOMS: atom_id res chain seq x y z
N MET A 1 11.69 22.08 -7.72
CA MET A 1 10.51 21.36 -8.24
C MET A 1 10.95 19.94 -8.53
N SER A 2 10.24 18.92 -8.04
CA SER A 2 10.61 17.53 -8.33
C SER A 2 10.36 17.23 -9.81
N ASN A 3 11.21 16.38 -10.40
CA ASN A 3 11.11 16.01 -11.82
C ASN A 3 9.73 15.41 -12.16
N ASP A 4 9.08 14.75 -11.21
CA ASP A 4 7.78 14.08 -11.40
C ASP A 4 6.65 15.06 -11.69
N VAL A 5 6.61 16.20 -10.99
CA VAL A 5 5.60 17.26 -11.22
C VAL A 5 5.76 17.86 -12.62
N THR A 6 7.00 18.00 -13.08
CA THR A 6 7.29 18.50 -14.43
C THR A 6 6.89 17.52 -15.53
N LEU A 7 6.90 16.22 -15.23
CA LEU A 7 6.48 15.17 -16.15
C LEU A 7 4.95 15.10 -16.27
N GLU A 8 4.22 15.15 -15.15
CA GLU A 8 2.74 15.14 -15.20
C GLU A 8 2.19 16.37 -15.95
N GLN A 9 2.79 17.54 -15.76
CA GLN A 9 2.43 18.75 -16.51
C GLN A 9 2.61 18.57 -18.02
N GLN A 10 3.67 17.89 -18.46
CA GLN A 10 3.89 17.58 -19.88
C GLN A 10 2.83 16.60 -20.41
N ILE A 11 2.49 15.56 -19.65
CA ILE A 11 1.47 14.58 -20.03
C ILE A 11 0.11 15.28 -20.22
N ILE A 12 -0.27 16.16 -19.29
CA ILE A 12 -1.49 16.96 -19.38
C ILE A 12 -1.44 17.91 -20.59
N GLY A 13 -0.31 18.59 -20.80
CA GLY A 13 -0.12 19.48 -21.95
C GLY A 13 -0.24 18.79 -23.31
N LEU A 14 0.06 17.49 -23.36
CA LEU A 14 -0.10 16.64 -24.54
C LEU A 14 -1.52 16.03 -24.69
N GLY A 15 -2.44 16.31 -23.76
CA GLY A 15 -3.81 15.79 -23.81
C GLY A 15 -3.91 14.28 -23.57
N LEU A 16 -2.89 13.66 -22.97
CA LEU A 16 -2.89 12.24 -22.66
C LEU A 16 -3.77 11.98 -21.43
N THR A 17 -4.98 11.47 -21.62
CA THR A 17 -6.01 11.32 -20.56
C THR A 17 -6.23 9.88 -20.08
N ALA A 18 -5.40 8.93 -20.51
CA ALA A 18 -5.51 7.53 -20.09
C ALA A 18 -5.36 7.39 -18.55
N PRO A 19 -6.09 6.44 -17.92
CA PRO A 19 -6.00 6.19 -16.48
C PRO A 19 -4.56 5.93 -16.02
N ARG A 20 -4.13 6.61 -14.97
CA ARG A 20 -2.78 6.51 -14.42
C ARG A 20 -2.76 6.87 -12.93
N ILE A 21 -1.63 6.60 -12.29
CA ILE A 21 -1.33 7.03 -10.93
C ILE A 21 -0.57 8.36 -11.01
N THR A 22 -0.91 9.34 -10.18
CA THR A 22 -0.25 10.65 -10.17
C THR A 22 0.80 10.75 -9.06
N PRO A 23 1.80 11.64 -9.19
CA PRO A 23 2.78 11.88 -8.13
C PRO A 23 2.14 12.27 -6.79
N GLU A 24 1.09 13.09 -6.81
CA GLU A 24 0.38 13.55 -5.62
C GLU A 24 -0.31 12.39 -4.88
N GLN A 25 -0.84 11.41 -5.62
CA GLN A 25 -1.43 10.21 -5.02
C GLN A 25 -0.37 9.38 -4.29
N ILE A 26 0.80 9.21 -4.89
CA ILE A 26 1.92 8.51 -4.27
C ILE A 26 2.42 9.27 -3.03
N ASP A 27 2.60 10.58 -3.14
CA ASP A 27 3.08 11.40 -2.03
C ASP A 27 2.08 11.35 -0.86
N ALA A 28 0.77 11.38 -1.12
CA ALA A 28 -0.26 11.23 -0.10
C ALA A 28 -0.29 9.83 0.55
N MET A 29 0.16 8.77 -0.14
CA MET A 29 0.33 7.44 0.46
C MET A 29 1.59 7.41 1.33
N VAL A 30 2.69 8.00 0.86
CA VAL A 30 3.95 8.11 1.62
C VAL A 30 3.74 8.88 2.92
N GLU A 31 2.92 9.94 2.92
CA GLU A 31 2.58 10.72 4.12
C GLU A 31 1.85 9.92 5.20
N LYS A 32 1.14 8.85 4.82
CA LYS A 32 0.42 7.98 5.76
C LYS A 32 1.31 6.88 6.36
N LEU A 33 2.54 6.73 5.89
CA LEU A 33 3.45 5.72 6.40
C LEU A 33 3.91 6.06 7.82
N SER A 34 3.89 5.06 8.68
CA SER A 34 4.56 5.10 9.97
C SER A 34 5.98 4.54 9.84
N PHE A 35 6.90 5.04 10.65
CA PHE A 35 8.30 4.59 10.63
C PHE A 35 8.69 4.01 11.98
N HIS A 36 9.19 2.77 11.97
CA HIS A 36 9.71 2.11 13.17
C HIS A 36 11.19 1.82 13.00
N THR A 37 12.01 2.18 13.98
CA THR A 37 13.47 2.04 13.89
C THR A 37 14.03 1.07 14.92
N TYR A 38 15.05 0.31 14.51
CA TYR A 38 15.76 -0.62 15.37
C TYR A 38 17.27 -0.54 15.12
N VAL A 39 18.05 -0.41 16.20
CA VAL A 39 19.51 -0.52 16.14
C VAL A 39 19.89 -1.98 16.35
N ILE A 40 20.64 -2.55 15.41
CA ILE A 40 21.05 -3.96 15.49
C ILE A 40 22.13 -4.09 16.59
N PRO A 41 21.90 -4.89 17.65
CA PRO A 41 22.83 -5.03 18.76
C PRO A 41 24.22 -5.47 18.31
N GLY A 42 25.26 -4.90 18.92
CA GLY A 42 26.65 -5.19 18.56
C GLY A 42 27.11 -4.57 17.23
N THR A 43 26.29 -3.73 16.59
CA THR A 43 26.64 -3.02 15.36
C THR A 43 26.40 -1.51 15.50
N THR A 44 26.77 -0.77 14.46
CA THR A 44 26.47 0.66 14.28
C THR A 44 25.32 0.88 13.30
N THR A 45 24.54 -0.17 13.00
CA THR A 45 23.50 -0.16 11.97
C THR A 45 22.13 0.09 12.58
N THR A 46 21.45 1.11 12.06
CA THR A 46 20.04 1.40 12.32
C THR A 46 19.22 1.02 11.09
N VAL A 47 18.16 0.24 11.30
CA VAL A 47 17.16 -0.12 10.29
C VAL A 47 15.89 0.68 10.59
N ALA A 48 15.22 1.16 9.55
CA ALA A 48 13.90 1.76 9.62
C ALA A 48 12.94 0.97 8.71
N SER A 49 11.76 0.64 9.23
CA SER A 49 10.66 0.05 8.46
C SER A 49 9.62 1.12 8.16
N ALA A 50 9.25 1.27 6.88
CA ALA A 50 8.13 2.10 6.45
C ALA A 50 6.88 1.21 6.36
N ILE A 51 5.87 1.51 7.18
CA ILE A 51 4.72 0.64 7.41
C ILE A 51 3.45 1.41 7.08
N ASP A 52 2.62 0.82 6.22
CA ASP A 52 1.33 1.42 5.86
C ASP A 52 0.29 1.30 6.99
N PRO A 53 -0.86 1.98 6.90
CA PRO A 53 -1.90 1.89 7.92
C PRO A 53 -2.53 0.49 8.08
N GLN A 54 -2.31 -0.42 7.12
CA GLN A 54 -2.77 -1.80 7.17
C GLN A 54 -1.75 -2.73 7.86
N GLY A 55 -0.57 -2.22 8.22
CA GLY A 55 0.50 -2.98 8.85
C GLY A 55 1.46 -3.65 7.86
N PHE A 56 1.35 -3.37 6.55
CA PHE A 56 2.25 -3.89 5.54
C PHE A 56 3.57 -3.09 5.54
N VAL A 57 4.69 -3.80 5.58
CA VAL A 57 6.02 -3.20 5.46
C VAL A 57 6.28 -2.91 3.98
N VAL A 58 6.12 -1.65 3.59
CA VAL A 58 6.30 -1.20 2.21
C VAL A 58 7.77 -1.25 1.80
N ALA A 59 8.66 -0.74 2.66
CA ALA A 59 10.10 -0.75 2.39
C ALA A 59 10.93 -0.65 3.68
N LEU A 60 12.22 -0.97 3.54
CA LEU A 60 13.22 -0.84 4.59
C LEU A 60 14.30 0.16 4.18
N GLY A 61 14.81 0.92 5.16
CA GLY A 61 15.94 1.82 5.00
C GLY A 61 17.02 1.50 6.03
N THR A 62 18.29 1.66 5.65
CA THR A 62 19.43 1.35 6.55
C THR A 62 20.45 2.50 6.60
N ALA A 63 20.96 2.76 7.79
CA ALA A 63 22.07 3.67 8.04
C ALA A 63 23.09 2.98 8.94
N ALA A 64 24.36 3.04 8.58
CA ALA A 64 25.44 2.42 9.34
C ALA A 64 26.65 3.34 9.38
N ALA A 65 27.36 3.38 10.51
CA ALA A 65 28.63 4.08 10.64
C ALA A 65 29.80 3.08 10.58
N VAL A 66 30.87 3.40 9.86
CA VAL A 66 32.02 2.49 9.74
C VAL A 66 32.77 2.30 11.08
N SER A 67 32.83 3.37 11.89
CA SER A 67 33.47 3.35 13.21
C SER A 67 32.44 3.55 14.31
N ALA A 68 32.53 2.74 15.37
CA ALA A 68 31.69 2.88 16.57
C ALA A 68 31.86 4.24 17.26
N ALA A 69 33.06 4.84 17.19
CA ALA A 69 33.31 6.17 17.73
C ALA A 69 32.50 7.29 17.03
N ASN A 70 32.10 7.05 15.78
CA ASN A 70 31.30 7.99 14.98
C ASN A 70 29.80 7.63 15.00
N PHE A 71 29.39 6.60 15.75
CA PHE A 71 28.00 6.19 15.81
C PHE A 71 27.18 7.20 16.63
N ASN A 72 26.09 7.65 16.03
CA ASN A 72 25.10 8.50 16.69
C ASN A 72 23.71 8.00 16.31
N GLU A 73 22.96 7.53 17.30
CA GLU A 73 21.65 6.91 17.09
C GLU A 73 20.63 7.88 16.48
N SER A 74 20.65 9.16 16.87
CA SER A 74 19.76 10.18 16.31
C SER A 74 20.02 10.38 14.81
N ILE A 75 21.29 10.50 14.43
CA ILE A 75 21.71 10.63 13.03
C ILE A 75 21.34 9.36 12.24
N GLY A 76 21.61 8.18 12.80
CA GLY A 76 21.25 6.89 12.19
C GLY A 76 19.75 6.73 11.98
N ARG A 77 18.92 7.11 12.96
CA ARG A 77 17.46 7.12 12.88
C ARG A 77 16.98 8.02 11.75
N ASN A 78 17.44 9.27 11.70
CA ASN A 78 17.01 10.23 10.68
C ASN A 78 17.37 9.77 9.26
N HIS A 79 18.59 9.25 9.07
CA HIS A 79 19.04 8.75 7.78
C HIS A 79 18.33 7.47 7.34
N SER A 80 18.13 6.52 8.25
CA SER A 80 17.42 5.27 7.93
C SER A 80 15.95 5.55 7.57
N ILE A 81 15.27 6.46 8.28
CA ILE A 81 13.91 6.90 7.94
C ILE A 81 13.89 7.58 6.57
N THR A 82 14.80 8.50 6.29
CA THR A 82 14.87 9.18 4.99
C THR A 82 15.03 8.19 3.84
N LYS A 83 15.90 7.18 4.01
CA LYS A 83 16.08 6.12 3.02
C LYS A 83 14.85 5.23 2.89
N ALA A 84 14.23 4.84 4.01
CA ALA A 84 13.01 4.04 4.00
C ALA A 84 11.87 4.78 3.29
N LYS A 85 11.74 6.10 3.50
CA LYS A 85 10.75 6.95 2.84
C LYS A 85 10.96 7.00 1.33
N ALA A 86 12.21 7.18 0.88
CA ALA A 86 12.53 7.19 -0.55
C ALA A 86 12.25 5.82 -1.19
N ALA A 87 12.72 4.73 -0.58
CA ALA A 87 12.47 3.38 -1.07
C ALA A 87 10.97 3.03 -1.08
N ALA A 88 10.21 3.45 -0.06
CA ALA A 88 8.77 3.23 0.00
C ALA A 88 8.04 3.95 -1.13
N ARG A 89 8.48 5.18 -1.48
CA ARG A 89 7.91 5.91 -2.61
C ARG A 89 8.07 5.16 -3.92
N ASP A 90 9.25 4.60 -4.18
CA ASP A 90 9.53 3.83 -5.40
C ASP A 90 8.74 2.51 -5.43
N GLU A 91 8.64 1.81 -4.30
CA GLU A 91 7.83 0.59 -4.20
C GLU A 91 6.33 0.88 -4.37
N LEU A 92 5.81 1.98 -3.79
CA LEU A 92 4.41 2.38 -3.97
C LEU A 92 4.10 2.67 -5.44
N TRP A 93 4.99 3.34 -6.17
CA TRP A 93 4.83 3.53 -7.62
C TRP A 93 4.63 2.21 -8.36
N LYS A 94 5.48 1.23 -8.07
CA LYS A 94 5.43 -0.10 -8.68
C LYS A 94 4.17 -0.87 -8.29
N LEU A 95 3.83 -0.88 -7.00
CA LEU A 95 2.68 -1.61 -6.46
C LEU A 95 1.36 -1.01 -6.95
N GLU A 96 1.22 0.31 -6.93
CA GLU A 96 0.02 0.99 -7.41
C GLU A 96 -0.13 0.91 -8.92
N GLY A 97 0.97 0.98 -9.67
CA GLY A 97 0.95 0.72 -11.11
C GLY A 97 0.49 -0.70 -11.45
N TYR A 98 1.00 -1.70 -10.72
CA TYR A 98 0.56 -3.09 -10.87
C TYR A 98 -0.91 -3.27 -10.51
N ARG A 99 -1.37 -2.71 -9.38
CA ARG A 99 -2.76 -2.74 -8.93
C ARG A 99 -3.70 -2.13 -9.98
N LEU A 100 -3.36 -0.95 -10.50
CA LEU A 100 -4.13 -0.28 -11.54
C LEU A 100 -4.22 -1.14 -12.80
N SER A 101 -3.10 -1.69 -13.27
CA SER A 101 -3.07 -2.57 -14.46
C SER A 101 -3.98 -3.79 -14.29
N LYS A 102 -3.92 -4.46 -13.14
CA LYS A 102 -4.79 -5.60 -12.82
C LYS A 102 -6.26 -5.21 -12.78
N ASN A 103 -6.60 -4.08 -12.17
CA ASN A 103 -7.97 -3.59 -12.09
C ASN A 103 -8.53 -3.25 -13.48
N LEU A 104 -7.74 -2.58 -14.33
CA LEU A 104 -8.14 -2.27 -15.71
C LEU A 104 -8.33 -3.54 -16.55
N PHE A 105 -7.44 -4.52 -16.40
CA PHE A 105 -7.56 -5.81 -17.09
C PHE A 105 -8.81 -6.57 -16.68
N GLU A 106 -9.09 -6.67 -15.38
CA GLU A 106 -10.30 -7.35 -14.90
C GLU A 106 -11.57 -6.60 -15.32
N ALA A 107 -11.59 -5.27 -15.22
CA ALA A 107 -12.71 -4.45 -15.67
C ALA A 107 -12.98 -4.60 -17.18
N ALA A 108 -11.92 -4.71 -17.99
CA ALA A 108 -12.05 -5.03 -19.42
C ALA A 108 -12.60 -6.45 -19.63
N ARG A 109 -12.07 -7.44 -18.90
CA ARG A 109 -12.45 -8.86 -19.02
C ARG A 109 -13.93 -9.09 -18.72
N VAL A 110 -14.46 -8.41 -17.71
CA VAL A 110 -15.89 -8.53 -17.33
C VAL A 110 -16.80 -7.61 -18.14
N GLY A 111 -16.29 -6.92 -19.16
CA GLY A 111 -17.08 -6.05 -20.03
C GLY A 111 -17.53 -4.73 -19.41
N LEU A 112 -17.07 -4.41 -18.19
CA LEU A 112 -17.47 -3.19 -17.47
C LEU A 112 -17.05 -1.92 -18.23
N ILE A 113 -15.83 -1.91 -18.79
CA ILE A 113 -15.32 -0.76 -19.55
C ILE A 113 -16.12 -0.55 -20.85
N SER A 114 -16.45 -1.63 -21.55
CA SER A 114 -17.28 -1.57 -22.76
C SER A 114 -18.71 -1.14 -22.46
N GLY A 115 -19.29 -1.62 -21.36
CA GLY A 115 -20.60 -1.20 -20.89
C GLY A 115 -20.64 0.29 -20.54
N LEU A 116 -19.62 0.81 -19.84
CA LEU A 116 -19.54 2.22 -19.47
C LEU A 116 -19.37 3.15 -20.69
N SER A 117 -18.65 2.72 -21.73
CA SER A 117 -18.54 3.47 -22.98
C SER A 117 -19.89 3.61 -23.70
N ALA A 118 -20.74 2.58 -23.64
CA ALA A 118 -22.10 2.65 -24.20
C ALA A 118 -22.97 3.65 -23.41
N TYR A 119 -22.90 3.63 -22.07
CA TYR A 119 -23.62 4.58 -21.20
C TYR A 119 -23.29 6.05 -21.51
N HIS A 120 -22.00 6.39 -21.65
CA HIS A 120 -21.58 7.76 -21.96
C HIS A 120 -22.09 8.23 -23.34
N SER A 121 -22.16 7.32 -24.32
CA SER A 121 -22.61 7.64 -25.68
C SER A 121 -24.13 7.77 -25.82
N GLU A 122 -24.91 7.12 -24.95
CA GLU A 122 -26.38 7.11 -25.02
C GLU A 122 -27.03 8.21 -24.17
N GLY A 123 -26.25 9.00 -23.42
CA GLY A 123 -26.76 10.16 -22.67
C GLY A 123 -27.75 9.79 -21.56
N LEU A 124 -27.66 8.57 -21.01
CA LEU A 124 -28.42 8.20 -19.81
C LEU A 124 -27.94 9.05 -18.62
N GLY A 125 -28.88 9.60 -17.86
CA GLY A 125 -28.58 10.54 -16.78
C GLY A 125 -27.66 9.96 -15.71
N ASP A 126 -26.78 10.82 -15.17
CA ASP A 126 -25.76 10.50 -14.15
C ASP A 126 -26.35 10.20 -12.75
N ASP A 127 -27.60 9.73 -12.67
CA ASP A 127 -28.26 9.49 -11.39
C ASP A 127 -27.57 8.32 -10.66
N ALA A 128 -26.98 8.63 -9.50
CA ALA A 128 -26.11 7.73 -8.76
C ALA A 128 -26.80 6.41 -8.38
N ALA A 129 -28.13 6.42 -8.24
CA ALA A 129 -28.92 5.23 -7.94
C ALA A 129 -28.88 4.19 -9.07
N PHE A 130 -28.95 4.64 -10.32
CA PHE A 130 -28.97 3.74 -11.47
C PHE A 130 -27.60 3.11 -11.75
N VAL A 131 -26.52 3.90 -11.62
CA VAL A 131 -25.14 3.39 -11.71
C VAL A 131 -24.84 2.41 -10.58
N ALA A 132 -25.35 2.66 -9.36
CA ALA A 132 -25.21 1.77 -8.23
C ALA A 132 -25.93 0.42 -8.44
N ASP A 133 -27.14 0.41 -9.01
CA ASP A 133 -27.89 -0.82 -9.29
C ASP A 133 -27.20 -1.69 -10.36
N VAL A 134 -26.63 -1.08 -11.40
CA VAL A 134 -25.87 -1.80 -12.45
C VAL A 134 -24.57 -2.38 -11.88
N ALA A 135 -23.84 -1.60 -11.07
CA ALA A 135 -22.64 -2.09 -10.38
C ALA A 135 -22.97 -3.22 -9.40
N ALA A 136 -24.06 -3.09 -8.64
CA ALA A 136 -24.55 -4.12 -7.73
C ALA A 136 -24.92 -5.40 -8.49
N GLY A 137 -25.57 -5.30 -9.66
CA GLY A 137 -25.88 -6.45 -10.52
C GLY A 137 -24.62 -7.21 -10.96
N TYR A 138 -23.55 -6.51 -11.33
CA TYR A 138 -22.26 -7.11 -11.67
C TYR A 138 -21.53 -7.72 -10.46
N CYS A 139 -21.66 -7.12 -9.27
CA CYS A 139 -21.09 -7.64 -8.03
C CYS A 139 -21.81 -8.92 -7.54
N VAL A 140 -23.14 -8.96 -7.62
CA VAL A 140 -23.95 -10.13 -7.20
C VAL A 140 -23.66 -11.35 -8.10
N ALA A 141 -23.39 -11.15 -9.38
CA ALA A 141 -23.01 -12.23 -10.29
C ALA A 141 -21.66 -12.90 -9.97
N ASN A 142 -20.78 -12.25 -9.19
CA ASN A 142 -19.42 -12.72 -8.89
C ASN A 142 -19.20 -13.18 -7.42
N LEU A 143 -20.19 -13.02 -6.53
CA LEU A 143 -20.13 -13.49 -5.15
C LEU A 143 -20.44 -15.00 -5.04
N ARG A 144 -19.44 -15.83 -5.34
CA ARG A 144 -19.36 -17.24 -4.87
C ARG A 144 -18.12 -17.49 -4.01
N ARG A 145 -17.62 -16.47 -3.31
CA ARG A 145 -16.57 -16.64 -2.29
C ARG A 145 -16.95 -15.79 -1.10
N GLY A 146 -17.09 -16.44 0.06
CA GLY A 146 -17.40 -15.78 1.34
C GLY A 146 -16.32 -14.76 1.73
N PRO A 147 -16.53 -14.01 2.82
CA PRO A 147 -15.61 -12.96 3.24
C PRO A 147 -14.21 -13.53 3.47
N ILE A 148 -13.21 -12.92 2.83
CA ILE A 148 -11.80 -13.19 3.09
C ILE A 148 -11.42 -12.37 4.32
N GLU A 149 -11.37 -13.01 5.49
CA GLU A 149 -10.86 -12.38 6.69
C GLU A 149 -9.33 -12.42 6.63
N ILE A 150 -8.71 -11.27 6.31
CA ILE A 150 -7.26 -11.11 6.33
C ILE A 150 -6.87 -10.69 7.75
N ASP A 151 -6.65 -11.66 8.64
CA ASP A 151 -6.10 -11.38 9.97
C ASP A 151 -4.60 -11.08 9.86
N ALA A 152 -4.27 -9.81 9.67
CA ALA A 152 -2.90 -9.31 9.54
C ALA A 152 -2.32 -8.77 10.88
N ARG A 153 -2.98 -9.01 12.03
CA ARG A 153 -2.48 -8.50 13.31
C ARG A 153 -1.36 -9.42 13.83
N PRO A 154 -0.12 -8.91 14.03
CA PRO A 154 0.90 -9.72 14.67
C PRO A 154 0.53 -9.96 16.14
N VAL A 155 0.63 -11.22 16.58
CA VAL A 155 0.66 -11.58 18.00
C VAL A 155 1.90 -10.91 18.60
N ALA A 156 1.71 -10.13 19.66
CA ALA A 156 2.83 -9.48 20.33
C ALA A 156 3.83 -10.54 20.79
N CYS A 157 5.08 -10.45 20.34
CA CYS A 157 6.18 -11.18 20.95
C CYS A 157 6.45 -10.55 22.31
N GLU A 158 5.80 -11.05 23.36
CA GLU A 158 6.15 -10.72 24.73
C GLU A 158 7.55 -11.27 25.04
N SER A 159 8.47 -10.35 25.29
CA SER A 159 9.86 -10.64 25.62
C SER A 159 10.00 -11.27 27.01
N GLY A 160 10.39 -12.56 27.09
CA GLY A 160 10.85 -13.18 28.33
C GLY A 160 11.20 -14.68 28.22
N PRO A 161 12.23 -15.18 28.95
CA PRO A 161 12.67 -16.57 28.87
C PRO A 161 11.74 -17.47 29.70
N GLY A 162 10.66 -17.97 29.09
CA GLY A 162 9.73 -18.86 29.79
C GLY A 162 8.41 -19.19 29.10
N CYS A 163 8.25 -18.94 27.80
CA CYS A 163 7.00 -19.23 27.08
C CYS A 163 6.69 -20.73 27.03
N SER A 164 5.94 -21.20 28.04
CA SER A 164 5.21 -22.46 27.99
C SER A 164 3.94 -22.23 27.18
N ALA A 165 3.78 -22.98 26.08
CA ALA A 165 2.60 -22.88 25.21
C ALA A 165 1.28 -23.03 26.00
N PRO A 166 0.22 -22.29 25.66
CA PRO A 166 -1.07 -22.47 26.33
C PRO A 166 -1.64 -23.85 25.96
N ARG A 167 -1.95 -24.66 26.98
CA ARG A 167 -2.75 -25.88 26.81
C ARG A 167 -4.06 -25.51 26.14
N LEU A 168 -4.35 -26.17 25.02
CA LEU A 168 -5.67 -26.17 24.40
C LEU A 168 -6.69 -26.71 25.41
N HIS A 169 -7.50 -25.82 26.00
CA HIS A 169 -8.76 -26.21 26.61
C HIS A 169 -9.75 -26.49 25.48
N HIS A 170 -9.97 -27.77 25.17
CA HIS A 170 -11.14 -28.20 24.43
C HIS A 170 -12.38 -27.88 25.27
N LEU A 171 -13.16 -26.88 24.84
CA LEU A 171 -14.51 -26.70 25.32
C LEU A 171 -15.39 -27.76 24.64
N GLY A 172 -15.84 -28.74 25.44
CA GLY A 172 -16.96 -29.60 25.08
C GLY A 172 -18.24 -28.76 24.99
N ALA A 173 -19.00 -28.97 23.92
CA ALA A 173 -20.37 -28.48 23.81
C ALA A 173 -21.33 -29.37 24.64
N PRO A 174 -22.42 -28.81 25.18
CA PRO A 174 -23.50 -29.58 25.80
C PRO A 174 -24.32 -30.38 24.78
#